data_AF-A0A7Y2NEW0-F1
#
_entry.id   AF-A0A7Y2NEW0-F1
#
_cell.length_a   1.000
_cell.length_b   1.000
_cell.length_c   1.000
_cell.angle_alpha   90.00
_cell.angle_beta   90.00
_cell.angle_gamma   90.00
#
_symmetry.space_group_name_H-M   'P 1'
#
loop_
_entity.id
_entity.type
_entity.pdbx_description
1 polymer ?
#
loop_
_entity_poly.entity_id
_entity_poly.type
_entity_poly.pdbx_seq_one_letter_code
_entity_poly.pdbx_strand_id
1 'polypeptide(L)' 'MTAEIIGEPIVPGTATGSLVKLDAPLSFWGGFDPSTGCIIDKAHPQAGVSLAGRVVA' A
#
# COMPACT_ATOMS: atom_id res chain seq x y z
N MET A 1 -1.01 4.40 18.26
CA MET A 1 0.17 3.52 18.32
C MET A 1 1.10 3.93 17.18
N THR A 2 2.29 4.42 17.50
CA THR A 2 3.35 4.69 16.52
C THR A 2 4.24 3.45 16.44
N ALA A 3 4.36 2.86 15.25
CA ALA A 3 5.30 1.78 15.00
C ALA A 3 6.51 2.35 14.26
N GLU A 4 7.71 2.02 14.73
CA GLU A 4 8.96 2.35 14.05
C GLU A 4 9.28 1.20 13.08
N ILE A 5 9.47 1.52 11.80
CA ILE A 5 9.82 0.54 10.76
C ILE A 5 11.28 0.76 10.41
N ILE A 6 12.08 -0.31 10.53
CA ILE A 6 13.47 -0.33 10.07
C ILE A 6 13.48 -0.95 8.68
N GLY A 7 14.00 -0.22 7.70
CA GLY A 7 14.13 -0.69 6.31
C GLY A 7 15.32 -0.07 5.60
N GLU A 8 15.79 -0.73 4.55
CA GLU A 8 16.82 -0.19 3.68
C GLU A 8 16.17 0.69 2.59
N PRO A 9 16.53 1.98 2.49
CA PRO A 9 15.99 2.85 1.45
C PRO A 9 16.58 2.49 0.09
N ILE A 10 15.74 1.94 -0.81
CA ILE A 10 16.15 1.61 -2.18
C ILE A 10 16.13 2.86 -3.10
N VAL A 11 15.24 3.81 -2.81
CA VAL A 11 15.11 5.08 -3.54
C VAL A 11 15.13 6.23 -2.51
N PRO A 12 16.01 7.24 -2.67
CA PRO A 12 16.05 8.37 -1.76
C PRO A 12 14.80 9.24 -1.89
N GLY A 13 14.30 9.76 -0.76
CA GLY A 13 13.16 10.67 -0.73
C GLY A 13 12.45 10.70 0.62
N THR A 14 11.41 11.52 0.72
CA THR A 14 10.51 11.57 1.88
C THR A 14 9.06 11.48 1.41
N ALA A 15 8.23 10.78 2.19
CA ALA A 15 6.80 10.65 1.94
C ALA A 15 6.03 10.73 3.26
N THR A 16 4.79 11.21 3.22
CA THR A 16 3.89 11.25 4.37
C THR A 16 2.47 11.01 3.89
N GLY A 17 1.71 10.23 4.64
CA GLY A 17 0.32 9.94 4.31
C GLY A 17 -0.30 9.02 5.35
N SER A 18 -1.62 8.82 5.26
CA SER A 18 -2.30 7.86 6.12
C SER A 18 -1.81 6.44 5.83
N LEU A 19 -1.59 5.65 6.88
CA LEU A 19 -1.15 4.27 6.74
C LEU A 19 -2.28 3.40 6.15
N VAL A 20 -1.92 2.54 5.20
CA VAL A 20 -2.63 1.31 4.84
C VAL A 20 -1.74 0.17 5.28
N LYS A 21 -2.14 -0.51 6.35
CA LYS A 21 -1.51 -1.79 6.69
C LYS A 21 -2.22 -2.87 5.89
N LEU A 22 -1.47 -3.65 5.11
CA LEU A 22 -2.07 -4.75 4.36
C LEU A 22 -2.28 -5.98 5.27
N ASP A 23 -3.46 -6.60 5.19
CA ASP A 23 -3.80 -7.82 5.93
C ASP A 23 -3.36 -9.10 5.21
N ALA A 24 -3.01 -8.98 3.92
CA ALA A 24 -2.42 -10.02 3.09
C ALA A 24 -1.44 -9.41 2.08
N PRO A 25 -0.54 -10.19 1.47
CA PRO A 25 0.31 -9.68 0.39
C PRO A 25 -0.51 -9.20 -0.81
N LEU A 26 -0.17 -8.02 -1.33
CA LEU A 26 -0.77 -7.47 -2.55
C LEU A 26 0.23 -7.52 -3.71
N SER A 27 -0.19 -8.08 -4.84
CA SER A 27 0.62 -8.04 -6.07
C SER A 27 0.53 -6.67 -6.75
N PHE A 28 1.68 -6.03 -6.99
CA PHE A 28 1.74 -4.77 -7.72
C PHE A 28 1.78 -4.97 -9.25
N TRP A 29 1.63 -6.22 -9.73
CA TRP A 29 1.56 -6.59 -11.15
C TRP A 29 0.14 -6.94 -11.60
N GLY A 30 -0.88 -6.42 -10.92
CA GLY A 30 -2.29 -6.65 -11.28
C GLY A 30 -3.26 -6.73 -10.11
N GLY A 31 -2.81 -6.62 -8.86
CA GLY A 31 -3.68 -6.61 -7.68
C GLY A 31 -4.37 -5.27 -7.41
N PHE A 32 -3.94 -4.20 -8.08
CA PHE A 32 -4.53 -2.86 -7.97
C PHE A 32 -4.65 -2.19 -9.34
N ASP A 33 -5.56 -1.23 -9.46
CA ASP A 33 -5.69 -0.35 -10.61
C ASP A 33 -4.71 0.84 -10.48
N PRO A 34 -3.70 0.97 -11.34
CA PRO A 34 -2.70 2.04 -11.26
C PRO A 34 -3.26 3.45 -11.44
N SER A 35 -4.41 3.59 -12.11
CA SER A 35 -5.03 4.89 -12.36
C SER A 35 -5.76 5.45 -11.14
N THR A 36 -6.34 4.57 -10.31
CA THR A 36 -7.14 4.95 -9.12
C THR A 36 -6.46 4.60 -7.80
N GLY A 37 -5.43 3.75 -7.83
CA GLY A 37 -4.81 3.16 -6.64
C GLY A 37 -5.69 2.15 -5.92
N CYS A 38 -6.82 1.72 -6.49
CA CYS A 38 -7.77 0.83 -5.84
C CYS A 38 -7.32 -0.63 -5.90
N ILE A 39 -7.37 -1.37 -4.79
CA ILE A 39 -7.16 -2.83 -4.80
C ILE A 39 -8.31 -3.49 -5.55
N ILE A 40 -7.99 -4.15 -6.68
CA ILE A 40 -8.97 -4.81 -7.55
C ILE A 40 -8.92 -6.33 -7.47
N ASP A 41 -7.90 -6.89 -6.81
CA ASP A 41 -7.88 -8.32 -6.50
C ASP A 41 -9.03 -8.66 -5.54
N LYS A 42 -10.05 -9.36 -6.06
CA LYS A 42 -11.26 -9.74 -5.32
C LYS A 42 -10.98 -10.77 -4.23
N ALA A 43 -9.87 -11.50 -4.30
CA ALA A 43 -9.49 -12.45 -3.25
C ALA A 43 -8.78 -11.75 -2.08
N HIS A 44 -8.32 -10.51 -2.26
CA HIS A 44 -7.64 -9.77 -1.21
C HIS A 44 -8.63 -9.34 -0.12
N PRO A 45 -8.31 -9.50 1.19
CA PRO A 45 -9.20 -9.10 2.29
C PRO A 45 -9.61 -7.62 2.27
N GLN A 46 -8.80 -6.79 1.61
CA GLN A 46 -8.99 -5.34 1.51
C GLN A 46 -9.35 -4.87 0.08
N ALA A 47 -9.97 -5.73 -0.73
CA ALA A 47 -10.50 -5.36 -2.04
C ALA A 47 -11.37 -4.08 -1.96
N GLY A 48 -11.18 -3.14 -2.88
CA GLY A 48 -11.87 -1.85 -2.92
C GLY A 48 -11.23 -0.73 -2.09
N VAL A 49 -10.20 -1.01 -1.28
CA VAL A 49 -9.43 0.03 -0.59
C VAL A 49 -8.52 0.77 -1.58
N SER A 50 -8.53 2.10 -1.56
CA SER A 50 -7.59 2.92 -2.34
C SER A 50 -6.29 3.18 -1.57
N LEU A 51 -5.17 3.04 -2.29
CA LEU A 51 -3.79 3.30 -1.88
C LEU A 51 -3.29 4.69 -2.30
N ALA A 52 -4.05 5.42 -3.13
CA ALA A 52 -3.61 6.70 -3.67
C ALA A 52 -3.35 7.73 -2.56
N GLY A 53 -2.17 8.34 -2.56
CA GLY A 53 -1.77 9.35 -1.56
C GLY A 53 -1.53 8.80 -0.15
N ARG A 54 -1.34 7.48 -0.01
CA ARG A 54 -1.18 6.79 1.27
C ARG A 54 0.17 6.09 1.38
N VAL A 55 0.58 5.80 2.60
CA VAL A 55 1.76 4.96 2.87
C VAL A 55 1.29 3.53 3.07
N VAL A 56 1.85 2.59 2.33
CA VAL A 56 1.50 1.17 2.40
C VAL A 56 2.60 0.42 3.16
N ALA A 57 2.23 -0.40 4.15
CA ALA A 57 3.14 -1.23 4.93
C ALA A 57 2.57 -2.61 5.23
#